data_AF-A0A2K2B0T4-F1
#
_entry.id   AF-A0A2K2B0T4-F1
#
_cell.length_a   1.000
_cell.length_b   1.000
_cell.length_c   1.000
_cell.angle_alpha   90.00
_cell.angle_beta   90.00
_cell.angle_gamma   90.00
#
_symmetry.space_group_name_H-M   'P 1'
#
loop_
_entity.id
_entity.type
_entity.pdbx_description
1 polymer ?
#
loop_
_entity_poly.entity_id
_entity_poly.type
_entity_poly.pdbx_seq_one_letter_code
_entity_poly.pdbx_strand_id
1 'polypeptide(L)'
;MSFSSAPNTSTYSRTNYTDAAKSLGVTFYNDPHDLCESHPEVVILCTSILSTEKVLLSFPFQRLKHICPMFGPESGKNSWAGLPSVYDKVKIGNEEDRIDRVERFLDVFAKEGCRMVEMSCAEHDRYAAGSQFVTHTVGRLLKRFGLETSPINTKGYETLLDLVENTAGDSLELYYGLFMYNKNAMEQFIRLVKNL
;
A
#
# COMPACT_ATOMS: atom_id res chain seq x y z
N MET A 1 -5.12 14.00 -2.31
CA MET A 1 -4.97 15.39 -1.86
C MET A 1 -3.63 15.64 -1.17
N SER A 2 -2.91 14.62 -0.68
CA SER A 2 -1.74 14.79 0.19
C SER A 2 -0.37 14.88 -0.51
N PHE A 3 -0.17 14.29 -1.69
CA PHE A 3 1.10 14.45 -2.45
C PHE A 3 1.00 15.36 -3.69
N SER A 4 -0.22 15.69 -4.13
CA SER A 4 -0.49 16.54 -5.30
C SER A 4 -0.16 18.04 -5.07
N SER A 5 0.32 18.40 -3.89
CA SER A 5 0.69 19.77 -3.51
C SER A 5 2.13 19.89 -2.99
N ALA A 6 2.94 18.82 -3.09
CA ALA A 6 4.33 18.85 -2.66
C ALA A 6 5.21 19.43 -3.79
N PRO A 7 5.81 20.63 -3.63
CA PRO A 7 6.76 21.15 -4.60
C PRO A 7 7.93 20.18 -4.73
N ASN A 8 8.41 19.96 -5.97
CA ASN A 8 9.52 19.05 -6.32
C ASN A 8 9.21 17.54 -6.27
N THR A 9 7.99 17.15 -6.65
CA THR A 9 7.65 15.73 -6.82
C THR A 9 7.97 15.26 -8.24
N SER A 10 8.66 14.12 -8.35
CA SER A 10 9.01 13.45 -9.58
C SER A 10 8.54 12.00 -9.56
N THR A 11 8.19 11.44 -10.72
CA THR A 11 7.68 10.07 -10.83
C THR A 11 8.21 9.35 -12.07
N TYR A 12 8.29 8.03 -11.98
CA TYR A 12 8.54 7.11 -13.08
C TYR A 12 7.50 5.98 -13.03
N SER A 13 7.10 5.47 -14.19
CA SER A 13 6.31 4.24 -14.29
C SER A 13 6.59 3.54 -15.62
N ARG A 14 6.39 2.21 -15.65
CA ARG A 14 6.50 1.42 -16.89
C ARG A 14 5.48 1.85 -17.94
N THR A 15 4.30 2.29 -17.51
CA THR A 15 3.27 2.84 -18.38
C THR A 15 3.43 4.35 -18.44
N ASN A 16 3.28 4.93 -19.61
CA ASN A 16 3.37 6.39 -19.78
C ASN A 16 2.17 7.08 -19.13
N TYR A 17 2.43 7.89 -18.11
CA TYR A 17 1.45 8.71 -17.40
C TYR A 17 1.77 10.22 -17.51
N THR A 18 2.49 10.65 -18.56
CA THR A 18 2.97 12.04 -18.71
C THR A 18 1.85 13.07 -18.54
N ASP A 19 0.69 12.87 -19.19
CA ASP A 19 -0.41 13.83 -19.12
C ASP A 19 -1.05 13.89 -17.72
N ALA A 20 -1.19 12.73 -17.07
CA ALA A 20 -1.71 12.65 -15.71
C ALA A 20 -0.74 13.25 -14.68
N ALA A 21 0.57 13.04 -14.85
CA ALA A 21 1.58 13.67 -14.00
C ALA A 21 1.58 15.19 -14.19
N LYS A 22 1.49 15.66 -15.44
CA LYS A 22 1.41 17.08 -15.77
C LYS A 22 0.20 17.76 -15.15
N SER A 23 -0.98 17.12 -15.16
CA SER A 23 -2.19 17.68 -14.54
C SER A 23 -2.11 17.78 -13.02
N LEU A 24 -1.21 16.99 -12.40
CA LEU A 24 -0.92 17.01 -10.97
C LEU A 24 0.28 17.88 -10.59
N GLY A 25 0.93 18.55 -11.56
CA GLY A 25 2.13 19.35 -11.31
C GLY A 25 3.37 18.51 -10.95
N VAL A 26 3.41 17.24 -11.39
CA VAL A 26 4.49 16.28 -11.11
C VAL A 26 5.34 16.08 -12.36
N THR A 27 6.67 16.04 -12.20
CA THR A 27 7.60 15.73 -13.29
C THR A 27 7.59 14.23 -13.59
N PHE A 28 7.30 13.84 -14.83
CA PHE A 28 7.32 12.43 -15.27
C PHE A 28 8.60 12.11 -16.04
N TYR A 29 9.28 11.03 -15.64
CA TYR A 29 10.44 10.47 -16.35
C TYR A 29 10.04 9.19 -17.07
N ASN A 30 10.50 9.03 -18.32
CA ASN A 30 10.27 7.81 -19.10
C ASN A 30 11.38 6.77 -18.88
N ASP A 31 12.54 7.19 -18.38
CA ASP A 31 13.66 6.32 -18.00
C ASP A 31 13.88 6.41 -16.47
N PRO A 32 13.99 5.28 -15.76
CA PRO A 32 14.33 5.29 -14.33
C PRO A 32 15.72 5.92 -14.05
N HIS A 33 16.65 5.91 -15.00
CA HIS A 33 17.97 6.52 -14.83
C HIS A 33 17.87 8.05 -14.78
N ASP A 34 17.06 8.67 -15.65
CA ASP A 34 16.82 10.12 -15.62
C ASP A 34 16.21 10.56 -14.28
N LEU A 35 15.32 9.74 -13.72
CA LEU A 35 14.78 9.99 -12.37
C LEU A 35 15.92 9.96 -11.33
N CYS A 36 16.86 9.02 -11.44
CA CYS A 36 18.00 8.94 -10.52
C CYS A 36 18.96 10.13 -10.67
N GLU A 37 19.14 10.65 -11.90
CA GLU A 37 19.93 11.86 -12.16
C GLU A 37 19.33 13.12 -11.53
N SER A 38 18.03 13.11 -11.19
CA SER A 38 17.42 14.19 -10.39
C SER A 38 17.87 14.20 -8.92
N HIS A 39 18.64 13.19 -8.48
CA HIS A 39 19.15 13.03 -7.12
C HIS A 39 18.05 13.17 -6.04
N PRO A 40 16.99 12.36 -6.08
CA PRO A 40 15.88 12.47 -5.14
C PRO A 40 16.33 12.20 -3.70
N GLU A 41 15.89 13.02 -2.75
CA GLU A 41 16.15 12.80 -1.32
C GLU A 41 15.44 11.56 -0.77
N VAL A 42 14.24 11.26 -1.31
CA VAL A 42 13.37 10.15 -0.93
C VAL A 42 12.77 9.52 -2.20
N VAL A 43 12.83 8.20 -2.29
CA VAL A 43 12.16 7.42 -3.34
C VAL A 43 11.09 6.54 -2.70
N ILE A 44 9.86 6.60 -3.22
CA ILE A 44 8.74 5.77 -2.78
C ILE A 44 8.47 4.74 -3.87
N LEU A 45 8.50 3.45 -3.53
CA LEU A 45 8.20 2.37 -4.46
C LEU A 45 6.72 1.98 -4.34
N CYS A 46 5.90 2.47 -5.27
CA CYS A 46 4.47 2.19 -5.36
C CYS A 46 4.17 1.18 -6.49
N THR A 47 4.71 -0.03 -6.37
CA THR A 47 4.57 -1.11 -7.37
C THR A 47 3.76 -2.28 -6.79
N SER A 48 3.21 -3.14 -7.65
CA SER A 48 2.60 -4.38 -7.16
C SER A 48 3.65 -5.27 -6.50
N ILE A 49 3.28 -5.99 -5.43
CA ILE A 49 4.16 -6.92 -4.71
C ILE A 49 4.88 -7.87 -5.68
N LEU A 50 4.16 -8.35 -6.70
CA LEU A 50 4.67 -9.27 -7.73
C LEU A 50 5.72 -8.65 -8.66
N SER A 51 5.72 -7.32 -8.81
CA SER A 51 6.65 -6.60 -9.70
C SER A 51 7.77 -5.87 -8.96
N THR A 52 7.67 -5.74 -7.64
CA THR A 52 8.64 -5.00 -6.81
C THR A 52 10.07 -5.51 -7.00
N GLU A 53 10.29 -6.82 -7.05
CA GLU A 53 11.65 -7.38 -7.27
C GLU A 53 12.25 -6.91 -8.61
N LYS A 54 11.48 -7.00 -9.70
CA LYS A 54 11.92 -6.57 -11.03
C LYS A 54 12.23 -5.08 -11.07
N VAL A 55 11.44 -4.27 -10.36
CA VAL A 55 11.66 -2.83 -10.26
C VAL A 55 12.90 -2.55 -9.42
N LEU A 56 13.10 -3.21 -8.28
CA LEU A 56 14.30 -3.03 -7.47
C LEU A 56 15.59 -3.33 -8.26
N LEU A 57 15.57 -4.35 -9.11
CA LEU A 57 16.70 -4.71 -9.97
C LEU A 57 16.98 -3.69 -11.09
N SER A 58 16.00 -2.87 -11.48
CA SER A 58 16.18 -1.85 -12.53
C SER A 58 16.68 -0.52 -12.00
N PHE A 59 16.82 -0.35 -10.68
CA PHE A 59 17.32 0.87 -10.07
C PHE A 59 18.67 0.64 -9.37
N PRO A 60 19.62 1.59 -9.47
CA PRO A 60 20.94 1.47 -8.87
C PRO A 60 20.93 1.77 -7.35
N PHE A 61 20.00 1.21 -6.59
CA PHE A 61 19.84 1.51 -5.16
C PHE A 61 20.43 0.42 -4.26
N GLN A 62 21.07 0.85 -3.16
CA GLN A 62 21.59 -0.03 -2.11
C GLN A 62 20.82 0.07 -0.78
N ARG A 63 19.75 0.88 -0.70
CA ARG A 63 19.13 1.27 0.58
C ARG A 63 17.61 1.43 0.44
N LEU A 64 16.85 0.75 1.28
CA LEU A 64 15.38 0.69 1.26
C LEU A 64 14.83 0.95 2.66
N LYS A 65 13.63 1.53 2.74
CA LYS A 65 12.81 1.62 3.95
C LYS A 65 11.43 1.04 3.63
N HIS A 66 10.71 0.56 4.64
CA HIS A 66 9.37 0.00 4.46
C HIS A 66 8.33 0.87 5.17
N ILE A 67 7.34 1.33 4.41
CA ILE A 67 6.11 1.91 4.93
C ILE A 67 4.94 1.24 4.21
N CYS A 68 3.93 0.86 4.98
CA CYS A 68 2.73 0.20 4.51
C CYS A 68 1.51 0.95 5.08
N PRO A 69 0.95 1.91 4.32
CA PRO A 69 -0.36 2.44 4.62
C PRO A 69 -1.38 1.31 4.59
N MET A 70 -2.07 1.05 5.70
CA MET A 70 -3.07 -0.04 5.80
C MET A 70 -4.45 0.42 5.31
N PHE A 71 -4.44 1.31 4.31
CA PHE A 71 -5.59 1.92 3.67
C PHE A 71 -5.28 2.20 2.19
N GLY A 72 -6.33 2.25 1.38
CA GLY A 72 -6.24 2.45 -0.07
C GLY A 72 -7.12 3.61 -0.54
N PRO A 73 -7.28 3.78 -1.86
CA PRO A 73 -8.12 4.84 -2.44
C PRO A 73 -9.56 4.84 -1.91
N GLU A 74 -10.13 3.66 -1.64
CA GLU A 74 -11.49 3.54 -1.11
C GLU A 74 -11.56 3.86 0.39
N SER A 75 -10.73 3.20 1.22
CA SER A 75 -10.78 3.40 2.68
C SER A 75 -10.18 4.72 3.16
N GLY A 76 -9.29 5.33 2.39
CA GLY A 76 -8.66 6.64 2.66
C GLY A 76 -9.22 7.80 1.84
N LYS A 77 -10.35 7.61 1.15
CA LYS A 77 -10.91 8.57 0.18
C LYS A 77 -11.16 9.96 0.76
N ASN A 78 -11.71 10.00 1.99
CA ASN A 78 -12.17 11.23 2.63
C ASN A 78 -11.13 11.85 3.56
N SER A 79 -10.41 11.02 4.33
CA SER A 79 -9.39 11.47 5.28
C SER A 79 -8.47 10.30 5.63
N TRP A 80 -7.24 10.61 6.02
CA TRP A 80 -6.30 9.65 6.59
C TRP A 80 -6.29 9.65 8.12
N ALA A 81 -7.06 10.55 8.74
CA ALA A 81 -7.13 10.69 10.18
C ALA A 81 -7.55 9.37 10.86
N GLY A 82 -6.72 8.91 11.80
CA GLY A 82 -6.92 7.67 12.54
C GLY A 82 -6.60 6.38 11.77
N LEU A 83 -6.34 6.45 10.46
CA LEU A 83 -6.00 5.28 9.67
C LEU A 83 -4.58 4.79 10.00
N PRO A 84 -4.36 3.47 10.13
CA PRO A 84 -3.04 2.94 10.46
C PRO A 84 -2.05 3.11 9.30
N SER A 85 -0.90 3.70 9.59
CA SER A 85 0.27 3.70 8.71
C SER A 85 1.42 2.98 9.41
N VAL A 86 1.74 1.79 8.93
CA VAL A 86 2.76 0.91 9.54
C VAL A 86 4.11 1.19 8.90
N TYR A 87 5.19 1.25 9.68
CA TYR A 87 6.53 1.47 9.14
C TYR A 87 7.61 0.67 9.88
N ASP A 88 8.70 0.37 9.16
CA ASP A 88 9.91 -0.27 9.67
C ASP A 88 11.16 0.52 9.23
N LYS A 89 11.98 0.90 10.21
CA LYS A 89 13.18 1.73 10.06
C LYS A 89 14.41 0.88 9.71
N VAL A 90 14.44 0.31 8.51
CA VAL A 90 15.56 -0.55 8.07
C VAL A 90 16.67 0.23 7.35
N LYS A 91 17.93 -0.19 7.55
CA LYS A 91 19.13 0.28 6.80
C LYS A 91 19.36 1.81 6.77
N ILE A 92 18.95 2.53 7.81
CA ILE A 92 19.07 4.00 7.93
C ILE A 92 20.50 4.47 8.24
N GLY A 93 21.38 3.64 8.79
CA GLY A 93 22.71 4.09 9.28
C GLY A 93 22.62 5.17 10.37
N ASN A 94 23.76 5.77 10.74
CA ASN A 94 23.87 6.63 11.93
C ASN A 94 24.10 8.13 11.62
N GLU A 95 24.02 8.53 10.36
CA GLU A 95 24.20 9.93 9.94
C GLU A 95 22.94 10.75 10.29
N GLU A 96 23.10 11.88 10.99
CA GLU A 96 21.97 12.73 11.45
C GLU A 96 21.07 13.17 10.30
N ASP A 97 21.64 13.67 9.20
CA ASP A 97 20.87 14.08 8.01
C ASP A 97 19.97 12.96 7.47
N ARG A 98 20.39 11.70 7.62
CA ARG A 98 19.63 10.54 7.15
C ARG A 98 18.47 10.23 8.06
N ILE A 99 18.67 10.34 9.37
CA ILE A 99 17.61 10.21 10.37
C ILE A 99 16.57 11.31 10.16
N ASP A 100 17.01 12.55 9.99
CA ASP A 100 16.13 13.70 9.74
C ASP A 100 15.31 13.55 8.46
N ARG A 101 15.89 13.00 7.39
CA ARG A 101 15.13 12.65 6.17
C ARG A 101 14.07 11.59 6.42
N VAL A 102 14.31 10.62 7.31
CA VAL A 102 13.30 9.62 7.70
C VAL A 102 12.15 10.31 8.42
N GLU A 103 12.47 11.09 9.46
CA GLU A 103 11.45 11.68 10.32
C GLU A 103 10.59 12.67 9.54
N ARG A 104 11.21 13.51 8.70
CA ARG A 104 10.47 14.44 7.81
C ARG A 104 9.52 13.71 6.86
N PHE A 105 9.91 12.53 6.37
CA PHE A 105 9.05 11.73 5.50
C PHE A 105 7.88 11.08 6.26
N LEU A 106 8.14 10.50 7.43
CA LEU A 106 7.09 9.91 8.27
C LEU A 106 6.10 10.97 8.76
N ASP A 107 6.58 12.17 9.03
CA ASP A 107 5.79 13.33 9.46
C ASP A 107 4.73 13.75 8.42
N VAL A 108 4.91 13.43 7.13
CA VAL A 108 3.87 13.62 6.11
C VAL A 108 2.60 12.85 6.49
N PHE A 109 2.73 11.58 6.88
CA PHE A 109 1.58 10.76 7.27
C PHE A 109 1.04 11.18 8.64
N ALA A 110 1.93 11.53 9.58
CA ALA A 110 1.52 11.98 10.90
C ALA A 110 0.70 13.28 10.85
N LYS A 111 1.10 14.25 10.00
CA LYS A 111 0.38 15.52 9.81
C LYS A 111 -1.00 15.35 9.17
N GLU A 112 -1.16 14.34 8.32
CA GLU A 112 -2.47 13.94 7.77
C GLU A 112 -3.34 13.20 8.80
N GLY A 113 -2.86 13.04 10.03
CA GLY A 113 -3.58 12.43 11.14
C GLY A 113 -3.51 10.90 11.18
N CYS A 114 -2.63 10.27 10.40
CA CYS A 114 -2.47 8.82 10.43
C CYS A 114 -2.06 8.35 11.83
N ARG A 115 -2.57 7.18 12.22
CA ARG A 115 -2.04 6.44 13.36
C ARG A 115 -0.74 5.77 12.95
N MET A 116 0.37 6.39 13.29
CA MET A 116 1.72 5.89 12.99
C MET A 116 2.07 4.70 13.88
N VAL A 117 2.40 3.56 13.28
CA VAL A 117 2.72 2.31 14.00
C VAL A 117 4.07 1.75 13.56
N GLU A 118 5.06 1.82 14.44
CA GLU A 118 6.36 1.19 14.22
C GLU A 118 6.29 -0.30 14.55
N MET A 119 6.67 -1.17 13.62
CA MET A 119 6.85 -2.61 13.88
C MET A 119 7.75 -3.24 12.82
N SER A 120 8.32 -4.41 13.11
CA SER A 120 9.12 -5.12 12.13
C SER A 120 8.28 -5.64 10.95
N CYS A 121 8.89 -5.78 9.76
CA CYS A 121 8.22 -6.42 8.61
C CYS A 121 7.65 -7.81 8.95
N ALA A 122 8.34 -8.58 9.80
CA ALA A 122 7.88 -9.91 10.21
C ALA A 122 6.60 -9.86 11.07
N GLU A 123 6.49 -8.89 11.98
CA GLU A 123 5.28 -8.68 12.78
C GLU A 123 4.14 -8.16 11.93
N HIS A 124 4.41 -7.18 11.05
CA HIS A 124 3.45 -6.69 10.07
C HIS A 124 2.85 -7.84 9.27
N ASP A 125 3.67 -8.70 8.67
CA ASP A 125 3.19 -9.80 7.84
C ASP A 125 2.36 -10.80 8.64
N ARG A 126 2.74 -11.09 9.88
CA ARG A 126 1.95 -11.94 10.78
C ARG A 126 0.55 -11.36 11.02
N TYR A 127 0.45 -10.06 11.32
CA TYR A 127 -0.84 -9.41 11.53
C TYR A 127 -1.65 -9.27 10.24
N ALA A 128 -1.02 -8.88 9.13
CA ALA A 128 -1.65 -8.70 7.83
C ALA A 128 -2.22 -10.03 7.29
N ALA A 129 -1.54 -11.16 7.53
CA ALA A 129 -2.06 -12.47 7.17
C ALA A 129 -3.39 -12.79 7.87
N GLY A 130 -3.49 -12.49 9.18
CA GLY A 130 -4.69 -12.76 9.97
C GLY A 130 -5.81 -11.73 9.82
N SER A 131 -5.54 -10.60 9.16
CA SER A 131 -6.49 -9.49 9.00
C SER A 131 -6.73 -9.17 7.54
N GLN A 132 -5.82 -8.42 6.90
CA GLN A 132 -5.94 -7.96 5.51
C GLN A 132 -6.14 -9.14 4.53
N PHE A 133 -5.31 -10.18 4.60
CA PHE A 133 -5.43 -11.33 3.70
C PHE A 133 -6.77 -12.07 3.87
N VAL A 134 -7.20 -12.32 5.11
CA VAL A 134 -8.52 -12.93 5.40
C VAL A 134 -9.65 -12.06 4.85
N THR A 135 -9.59 -10.74 5.09
CA THR A 135 -10.58 -9.76 4.63
C THR A 135 -10.71 -9.79 3.11
N HIS A 136 -9.60 -9.77 2.38
CA HIS A 136 -9.61 -9.90 0.91
C HIS A 136 -10.13 -11.27 0.44
N THR A 137 -9.76 -12.35 1.14
CA THR A 137 -10.21 -13.70 0.78
C THR A 137 -11.74 -13.80 0.87
N VAL A 138 -12.31 -13.36 2.00
CA VAL A 138 -13.76 -13.35 2.24
C VAL A 138 -14.47 -12.41 1.28
N GLY A 139 -14.01 -11.17 1.13
CA GLY A 139 -14.62 -10.20 0.21
C GLY A 139 -14.64 -10.69 -1.24
N ARG A 140 -13.56 -11.32 -1.72
CA ARG A 140 -13.52 -11.91 -3.07
C ARG A 140 -14.40 -13.15 -3.21
N LEU A 141 -14.49 -13.98 -2.17
CA LEU A 141 -15.42 -15.11 -2.13
C LEU A 141 -16.87 -14.61 -2.25
N LEU A 142 -17.26 -13.61 -1.45
CA LEU A 142 -18.60 -13.02 -1.46
C LEU A 142 -18.91 -12.34 -2.81
N LYS A 143 -17.92 -11.67 -3.42
CA LYS A 143 -18.04 -11.15 -4.79
C LYS A 143 -18.38 -12.26 -5.78
N ARG A 144 -17.70 -13.42 -5.66
CA ARG A 144 -17.92 -14.56 -6.55
C ARG A 144 -19.24 -15.28 -6.26
N PHE A 145 -19.68 -15.28 -5.01
CA PHE A 145 -21.00 -15.77 -4.61
C PHE A 145 -22.13 -14.95 -5.26
N GLY A 146 -21.88 -13.67 -5.53
CA GLY A 146 -22.84 -12.80 -6.24
C GLY A 146 -23.91 -12.27 -5.30
N LEU A 147 -23.49 -11.58 -4.22
CA LEU A 147 -24.43 -10.93 -3.31
C LEU A 147 -25.30 -9.91 -4.06
N GLU A 148 -26.59 -9.90 -3.76
CA GLU A 148 -27.58 -9.00 -4.32
C GLU A 148 -28.27 -8.22 -3.19
N THR A 149 -28.57 -6.95 -3.44
CA THR A 149 -29.30 -6.13 -2.48
C THR A 149 -30.79 -6.48 -2.46
N SER A 150 -31.44 -6.33 -1.31
CA SER A 150 -32.87 -6.55 -1.14
C SER A 150 -33.51 -5.50 -0.22
N PRO A 151 -34.85 -5.31 -0.26
CA PRO A 151 -35.55 -4.42 0.66
C PRO A 151 -35.47 -4.80 2.14
N ILE A 152 -34.98 -6.01 2.47
CA ILE A 152 -34.90 -6.56 3.83
C ILE A 152 -33.46 -6.76 4.30
N ASN A 153 -32.49 -6.06 3.69
CA ASN A 153 -31.10 -6.12 4.11
C ASN A 153 -30.97 -5.82 5.61
N THR A 154 -30.23 -6.66 6.31
CA THR A 154 -29.82 -6.38 7.68
C THR A 154 -28.58 -5.49 7.68
N LYS A 155 -28.29 -4.80 8.78
CA LYS A 155 -27.04 -4.04 8.94
C LYS A 155 -25.78 -4.89 8.78
N GLY A 156 -25.83 -6.15 9.21
CA GLY A 156 -24.76 -7.11 8.98
C GLY A 156 -24.56 -7.40 7.49
N TYR A 157 -25.65 -7.58 6.73
CA TYR A 157 -25.57 -7.81 5.29
C TYR A 157 -25.08 -6.58 4.52
N GLU A 158 -25.51 -5.38 4.90
CA GLU A 158 -24.98 -4.12 4.34
C GLU A 158 -23.45 -4.05 4.51
N THR A 159 -22.93 -4.45 5.68
CA THR A 159 -21.48 -4.50 5.92
C THR A 159 -20.76 -5.51 4.99
N LEU A 160 -21.41 -6.62 4.62
CA LEU A 160 -20.85 -7.58 3.67
C LEU A 160 -20.82 -7.03 2.25
N LEU A 161 -21.84 -6.27 1.84
CA LEU A 161 -21.86 -5.57 0.57
C LEU A 161 -20.73 -4.54 0.50
N ASP A 162 -20.58 -3.72 1.55
CA ASP A 162 -19.48 -2.76 1.67
C ASP A 162 -18.11 -3.44 1.65
N LEU A 163 -17.96 -4.61 2.30
CA LEU A 163 -16.73 -5.40 2.23
C LEU A 163 -16.42 -5.85 0.81
N VAL A 164 -17.44 -6.31 0.06
CA VAL A 164 -17.28 -6.68 -1.35
C VAL A 164 -16.82 -5.47 -2.15
N GLU A 165 -17.46 -4.31 -2.01
CA GLU A 165 -17.08 -3.09 -2.73
C GLU A 165 -15.63 -2.68 -2.43
N ASN A 166 -15.27 -2.62 -1.14
CA ASN A 166 -13.93 -2.23 -0.69
C ASN A 166 -12.82 -3.19 -1.18
N THR A 167 -13.11 -4.48 -1.27
CA THR A 167 -12.11 -5.49 -1.71
C THR A 167 -12.13 -5.74 -3.23
N ALA A 168 -13.24 -5.40 -3.90
CA ALA A 168 -13.43 -5.56 -5.33
C ALA A 168 -12.68 -4.50 -6.16
N GLY A 169 -12.46 -3.32 -5.58
CA GLY A 169 -11.69 -2.24 -6.20
C GLY A 169 -10.21 -2.58 -6.37
N ASP A 170 -9.69 -3.48 -5.54
CA ASP A 170 -8.29 -3.90 -5.60
C ASP A 170 -8.02 -4.98 -6.66
N SER A 171 -6.86 -4.86 -7.30
CA SER A 171 -6.41 -5.79 -8.35
C SER A 171 -6.24 -7.22 -7.82
N LEU A 172 -6.47 -8.22 -8.68
CA LEU A 172 -6.18 -9.62 -8.35
C LEU A 172 -4.69 -9.84 -8.05
N GLU A 173 -3.81 -9.07 -8.69
CA GLU A 173 -2.37 -9.10 -8.42
C GLU A 173 -2.05 -8.76 -6.96
N LEU A 174 -2.74 -7.77 -6.37
CA LEU A 174 -2.56 -7.44 -4.95
C LEU A 174 -2.90 -8.65 -4.07
N TYR A 175 -4.05 -9.27 -4.31
CA TYR A 175 -4.47 -10.45 -3.55
C TYR A 175 -3.51 -11.63 -3.70
N TYR A 176 -3.04 -11.91 -4.92
CA TYR A 176 -2.03 -12.93 -5.13
C TYR A 176 -0.72 -12.58 -4.44
N GLY A 177 -0.33 -11.30 -4.43
CA GLY A 177 0.81 -10.82 -3.66
C GLY A 177 0.69 -11.11 -2.17
N LEU A 178 -0.47 -10.78 -1.57
CA LEU A 178 -0.77 -11.04 -0.15
C LEU A 178 -0.68 -12.54 0.19
N PHE A 179 -1.05 -13.42 -0.73
CA PHE A 179 -0.98 -14.87 -0.51
C PHE A 179 0.42 -15.44 -0.74
N MET A 180 1.05 -15.11 -1.88
CA MET A 180 2.29 -15.72 -2.33
C MET A 180 3.52 -15.24 -1.56
N TYR A 181 3.53 -13.97 -1.13
CA TYR A 181 4.71 -13.35 -0.51
C TYR A 181 4.60 -13.21 1.01
N ASN A 182 3.45 -13.53 1.61
CA ASN A 182 3.31 -13.62 3.06
C ASN A 182 3.31 -15.09 3.49
N LYS A 183 4.41 -15.55 4.08
CA LYS A 183 4.58 -16.94 4.54
C LYS A 183 3.50 -17.41 5.53
N ASN A 184 2.81 -16.49 6.20
CA ASN A 184 1.77 -16.80 7.19
C ASN A 184 0.38 -16.94 6.54
N ALA A 185 0.19 -16.54 5.28
CA ALA A 185 -1.12 -16.52 4.62
C ALA A 185 -1.73 -17.92 4.47
N MET A 186 -0.91 -18.93 4.14
CA MET A 186 -1.37 -20.31 3.97
C MET A 186 -1.96 -20.88 5.26
N GLU A 187 -1.35 -20.59 6.42
CA GLU A 187 -1.88 -21.00 7.72
C GLU A 187 -3.26 -20.40 7.96
N GLN A 188 -3.43 -19.10 7.71
CA GLN A 188 -4.71 -18.42 7.88
C GLN A 188 -5.76 -18.91 6.88
N PHE A 189 -5.38 -19.24 5.65
CA PHE A 189 -6.29 -19.83 4.66
C PHE A 189 -6.80 -21.21 5.11
N ILE A 190 -5.90 -22.10 5.56
CA ILE A 190 -6.29 -23.41 6.09
C ILE A 190 -7.20 -23.25 7.30
N ARG A 191 -6.87 -22.31 8.20
CA ARG A 191 -7.70 -22.00 9.36
C ARG A 191 -9.09 -21.53 8.94
N LEU A 192 -9.20 -20.63 7.95
CA LEU A 192 -10.49 -20.18 7.42
C LEU A 192 -11.31 -21.36 6.90
N VAL A 193 -10.76 -22.17 6.01
CA VAL A 193 -11.46 -23.30 5.38
C VAL A 193 -11.86 -24.38 6.38
N LYS A 194 -11.04 -24.66 7.39
CA LYS A 194 -11.35 -25.69 8.40
C LYS A 194 -12.46 -25.30 9.38
N ASN A 195 -12.78 -24.00 9.48
CA ASN A 195 -13.80 -23.49 10.40
C ASN A 195 -15.07 -23.02 9.68
N LEU A 196 -15.18 -23.30 8.38
CA LEU A 196 -16.39 -23.17 7.57
C LEU A 196 -17.04 -24.55 7.41
#